data_AF-A0A1I2K3B8-F1
#
_entry.id   AF-A0A1I2K3B8-F1
#
_cell.length_a   1.000
_cell.length_b   1.000
_cell.length_c   1.000
_cell.angle_alpha   90.00
_cell.angle_beta   90.00
_cell.angle_gamma   90.00
#
_symmetry.space_group_name_H-M   'P 1'
#
loop_
_entity.id
_entity.type
_entity.pdbx_description
1 polymer ?
#
loop_
_entity_poly.entity_id
_entity_poly.type
_entity_poly.pdbx_seq_one_letter_code
_entity_poly.pdbx_strand_id
1 'polypeptide(L)'
;MKKVFFYTILILFLIITLTTLSGIVGIIPQINDKYLDKLFYSLIISLVSAVIFLFKKTDFFTDNKTAIRKREYKAFGYEYLDYTLEDTLYLDGTSISVADVKIKCIVGEVKSQSHLVSTYCDHSIEDVEIIFSANSNDSIRKINYEMEKSEKNIVSVKVNFSPSLKKGEIAEYKITTKSKGLYKLYFEDVVDGIKDGTHFCNIPMECHGLITKTPISNLVVKMNLPRKYQITDCEYFDVFPGTSYERSESEYNYIKENDSFKFINNSNDYVSLVLNVSRPVVGMTYVVKWTPPKKNNNVPQHAVKNIAQEVLI
;
A
#
# COMPACT_ATOMS: atom_id res chain seq x y z
N MET A 1 2.58 25.65 1.07
CA MET A 1 3.42 26.76 0.56
C MET A 1 3.18 27.12 -0.89
N LYS A 2 3.23 26.19 -1.86
CA LYS A 2 3.06 26.52 -3.30
C LYS A 2 1.76 27.29 -3.63
N LYS A 3 0.62 26.88 -3.04
CA LYS A 3 -0.68 27.55 -3.25
C LYS A 3 -0.70 29.00 -2.73
N VAL A 4 -0.18 29.24 -1.54
CA VAL A 4 -0.13 30.60 -0.94
C VAL A 4 0.75 31.52 -1.77
N PHE A 5 1.94 31.05 -2.17
CA PHE A 5 2.84 31.81 -3.03
C PHE A 5 2.21 32.15 -4.40
N PHE A 6 1.49 31.21 -5.00
CA PHE A 6 0.73 31.44 -6.24
C PHE A 6 -0.31 32.55 -6.07
N TYR A 7 -1.13 32.49 -5.01
CA TYR A 7 -2.15 33.52 -4.77
C TYR A 7 -1.54 34.88 -4.40
N THR A 8 -0.40 34.92 -3.70
CA THR A 8 0.30 36.18 -3.42
C THR A 8 0.80 36.85 -4.70
N ILE A 9 1.39 36.08 -5.63
CA ILE A 9 1.80 36.62 -6.94
C ILE A 9 0.59 37.09 -7.73
N LEU A 10 -0.50 36.33 -7.73
CA LEU A 10 -1.73 36.69 -8.46
C LEU A 10 -2.36 37.99 -7.94
N ILE A 11 -2.39 38.19 -6.62
CA ILE A 11 -2.92 39.42 -6.01
C ILE A 11 -2.02 40.62 -6.35
N LEU A 12 -0.70 40.47 -6.22
CA LEU A 12 0.26 41.52 -6.60
C LEU A 12 0.09 41.91 -8.08
N PHE A 13 -0.07 40.92 -8.95
CA PHE A 13 -0.35 41.11 -10.36
C PHE A 13 -1.64 41.91 -10.60
N LEU A 14 -2.72 41.57 -9.88
CA LEU A 14 -4.02 42.23 -10.02
C LEU A 14 -3.93 43.71 -9.60
N ILE A 15 -3.24 44.01 -8.50
CA ILE A 15 -3.03 45.38 -8.01
C ILE A 15 -2.22 46.20 -9.03
N ILE A 16 -1.11 45.66 -9.54
CA ILE A 16 -0.26 46.35 -10.52
C ILE A 16 -1.05 46.61 -11.81
N THR A 17 -1.84 45.63 -12.26
CA THR A 17 -2.67 45.74 -13.47
C THR A 17 -3.73 46.83 -13.29
N LEU A 18 -4.46 46.84 -12.18
CA LEU A 18 -5.48 47.86 -11.88
C LEU A 18 -4.90 49.27 -11.77
N THR A 19 -3.73 49.39 -11.14
CA THR A 19 -3.03 50.68 -10.99
C THR A 19 -2.58 51.22 -12.35
N THR A 20 -2.06 50.35 -13.21
CA THR A 20 -1.63 50.72 -14.56
C THR A 20 -2.83 51.10 -15.42
N LEU A 21 -3.91 50.32 -15.37
CA LEU A 21 -5.14 50.61 -16.10
C LEU A 21 -5.77 51.94 -15.65
N SER A 22 -5.75 52.23 -14.35
CA SER A 22 -6.22 53.51 -13.80
C SER A 22 -5.39 54.70 -14.28
N GLY A 23 -4.09 54.52 -14.46
CA GLY A 23 -3.22 55.50 -15.09
C GLY A 23 -3.57 55.75 -16.57
N ILE A 24 -3.85 54.69 -17.33
CA ILE A 24 -4.22 54.77 -18.75
C ILE A 24 -5.59 55.42 -18.97
N VAL A 25 -6.56 55.14 -18.10
CA VAL A 25 -7.93 55.71 -18.17
C VAL A 25 -7.94 57.21 -17.81
N GLY A 26 -6.79 57.81 -17.45
CA GLY A 26 -6.68 59.24 -17.20
C GLY A 26 -7.25 59.67 -15.85
N ILE A 27 -7.49 58.72 -14.94
CA ILE A 27 -7.89 59.01 -13.54
C ILE A 27 -6.74 59.75 -12.81
N ILE A 28 -5.50 59.59 -13.28
CA ILE A 28 -4.31 60.29 -12.79
C ILE A 28 -3.90 61.36 -13.84
N PRO A 29 -4.18 62.65 -13.62
CA PRO A 29 -4.27 63.65 -14.68
C PRO A 29 -2.94 64.22 -15.22
N GLN A 30 -1.78 63.59 -15.00
CA GLN A 30 -0.47 64.22 -15.27
C GLN A 30 0.60 63.36 -15.96
N ILE A 31 0.24 62.26 -16.62
CA ILE A 31 1.24 61.42 -17.30
C ILE A 31 1.28 61.76 -18.80
N ASN A 32 2.48 62.02 -19.32
CA ASN A 32 2.72 62.26 -20.74
C ASN A 32 2.41 61.01 -21.56
N ASP A 33 1.54 61.11 -22.57
CA ASP A 33 1.07 60.01 -23.42
C ASP A 33 2.20 59.16 -24.00
N LYS A 34 3.29 59.80 -24.45
CA LYS A 34 4.44 59.10 -25.02
C LYS A 34 5.22 58.27 -23.99
N TYR A 35 5.11 58.65 -22.73
CA TYR A 35 5.70 57.94 -21.59
C TYR A 35 4.78 56.80 -21.14
N LEU A 36 3.47 57.01 -21.22
CA LEU A 36 2.43 56.06 -20.86
C LEU A 36 2.46 54.81 -21.75
N ASP A 37 2.60 54.98 -23.08
CA ASP A 37 2.76 53.85 -24.02
C ASP A 37 3.99 53.00 -23.70
N LYS A 38 5.14 53.65 -23.46
CA LYS A 38 6.39 52.95 -23.13
C LYS A 38 6.28 52.21 -21.79
N LEU A 39 5.62 52.82 -20.81
CA LEU A 39 5.39 52.21 -19.51
C LEU A 39 4.51 50.96 -19.65
N PHE A 40 3.46 51.04 -20.47
CA PHE A 40 2.54 49.95 -20.74
C PHE A 40 3.21 48.78 -21.47
N TYR A 41 3.96 49.05 -22.55
CA TYR A 41 4.70 48.01 -23.26
C TYR A 41 5.76 47.35 -22.37
N SER A 42 6.51 48.13 -21.59
CA SER A 42 7.49 47.60 -20.64
C SER A 42 6.83 46.69 -19.60
N LEU A 43 5.68 47.09 -19.07
CA LEU A 43 4.92 46.29 -18.13
C LEU A 43 4.48 44.96 -18.76
N ILE A 44 3.85 44.99 -19.94
CA ILE A 44 3.41 43.78 -20.64
C ILE A 44 4.58 42.83 -20.89
N ILE A 45 5.70 43.34 -21.41
CA ILE A 45 6.88 42.52 -21.69
C ILE A 45 7.45 41.91 -20.40
N SER A 46 7.54 42.69 -19.32
CA SER A 46 8.02 42.18 -18.02
C SER A 46 7.12 41.08 -17.47
N LEU A 47 5.81 41.22 -17.68
CA LEU A 47 4.76 40.38 -17.15
C LEU A 47 4.68 39.06 -17.92
N VAL A 48 4.72 39.11 -19.26
CA VAL A 48 4.85 37.93 -20.10
C VAL A 48 6.14 37.17 -19.79
N SER A 49 7.25 37.89 -19.63
CA SER A 49 8.55 37.27 -19.30
C SER A 49 8.56 36.60 -17.93
N ALA A 50 7.97 37.23 -16.92
CA ALA A 50 7.83 36.69 -15.58
C ALA A 50 6.96 35.43 -15.57
N VAL A 51 5.83 35.44 -16.29
CA VAL A 51 4.96 34.27 -16.45
C VAL A 51 5.71 33.13 -17.15
N ILE A 52 6.36 33.38 -18.29
CA ILE A 52 7.13 32.35 -19.01
C ILE A 52 8.24 31.77 -18.11
N PHE A 53 8.98 32.62 -17.40
CA PHE A 53 10.03 32.17 -16.48
C PHE A 53 9.46 31.33 -15.33
N LEU A 54 8.34 31.76 -14.75
CA LEU A 54 7.64 31.03 -13.69
C LEU A 54 7.19 29.66 -14.17
N PHE A 55 6.57 29.57 -15.35
CA PHE A 55 6.13 28.29 -15.95
C PHE A 55 7.29 27.38 -16.36
N LYS A 56 8.43 27.93 -16.80
CA LYS A 56 9.63 27.13 -17.12
C LYS A 56 10.35 26.59 -15.89
N LYS A 57 10.38 27.37 -14.80
CA LYS A 57 11.11 27.01 -13.56
C LYS A 57 10.28 26.23 -12.57
N THR A 58 8.96 26.40 -12.61
CA THR A 58 8.06 25.81 -11.64
C THR A 58 7.28 24.72 -12.34
N ASP A 59 7.55 23.50 -11.91
CA ASP A 59 6.82 22.35 -12.39
C ASP A 59 5.49 22.30 -11.60
N PHE A 60 4.49 23.00 -12.14
CA PHE A 60 3.17 23.16 -11.53
C PHE A 60 2.33 21.88 -11.62
N PHE A 61 2.67 21.01 -12.57
CA PHE A 61 1.91 19.83 -12.93
C PHE A 61 2.71 18.52 -12.82
N THR A 62 3.98 18.54 -12.34
CA THR A 62 4.52 17.31 -11.77
C THR A 62 3.74 17.00 -10.51
N ASP A 63 2.75 16.14 -10.70
CA ASP A 63 2.34 15.18 -9.71
C ASP A 63 3.60 14.67 -9.02
N ASN A 64 3.76 15.06 -7.76
CA ASN A 64 4.88 14.71 -6.89
C ASN A 64 4.87 13.20 -6.53
N LYS A 65 4.28 12.35 -7.38
CA LYS A 65 4.08 10.90 -7.24
C LYS A 65 5.40 10.19 -6.92
N THR A 66 6.51 10.61 -7.53
CA THR A 66 7.84 10.02 -7.31
C THR A 66 8.57 10.56 -6.07
N ALA A 67 8.27 11.78 -5.62
CA ALA A 67 8.95 12.39 -4.47
C ALA A 67 8.46 11.86 -3.12
N ILE A 68 7.16 11.52 -3.02
CA ILE A 68 6.58 10.89 -1.82
C ILE A 68 7.27 9.54 -1.55
N ARG A 69 7.54 8.77 -2.62
CA ARG A 69 8.17 7.44 -2.51
C ARG A 69 9.63 7.44 -2.08
N LYS A 70 10.35 8.57 -2.15
CA LYS A 70 11.79 8.63 -1.82
C LYS A 70 12.11 9.04 -0.37
N ARG A 71 11.16 9.56 0.41
CA ARG A 71 11.48 10.37 1.60
C ARG A 71 11.71 9.62 2.92
N GLU A 72 11.40 8.33 3.06
CA GLU A 72 11.23 7.75 4.41
C GLU A 72 12.15 6.56 4.78
N TYR A 73 13.25 6.34 4.06
CA TYR A 73 14.11 5.17 4.29
C TYR A 73 14.89 5.17 5.61
N LYS A 74 15.24 6.32 6.19
CA LYS A 74 16.25 6.36 7.27
C LYS A 74 15.74 6.05 8.67
N ALA A 75 14.43 6.05 8.92
CA ALA A 75 13.89 5.97 10.29
C ALA A 75 14.00 4.57 10.92
N PHE A 76 14.03 3.51 10.11
CA PHE A 76 13.87 2.14 10.60
C PHE A 76 15.17 1.33 10.71
N GLY A 77 16.28 1.84 10.17
CA GLY A 77 17.56 1.13 10.19
C GLY A 77 17.73 0.03 9.13
N TYR A 78 16.65 -0.37 8.46
CA TYR A 78 16.65 -1.31 7.34
C TYR A 78 15.66 -0.88 6.25
N GLU A 79 15.78 -1.51 5.09
CA GLU A 79 14.84 -1.43 3.96
C GLU A 79 14.34 -2.84 3.63
N TYR A 80 13.04 -3.00 3.38
CA TYR A 80 12.53 -4.24 2.77
C TYR A 80 12.83 -4.20 1.27
N LEU A 81 13.69 -5.09 0.80
CA LEU A 81 13.95 -5.25 -0.64
C LEU A 81 12.76 -5.92 -1.31
N ASP A 82 12.26 -7.00 -0.69
CA ASP A 82 11.08 -7.75 -1.10
C ASP A 82 10.27 -8.12 0.14
N TYR A 83 8.94 -7.98 0.04
CA TYR A 83 7.98 -8.49 1.00
C TYR A 83 6.86 -9.18 0.23
N THR A 84 6.77 -10.50 0.35
CA THR A 84 5.66 -11.28 -0.21
C THR A 84 4.80 -11.79 0.93
N LEU A 85 3.53 -11.38 0.96
CA LEU A 85 2.51 -11.94 1.82
C LEU A 85 1.61 -12.83 0.96
N GLU A 86 1.66 -14.13 1.21
CA GLU A 86 0.84 -15.13 0.53
C GLU A 86 -0.06 -15.85 1.53
N ASP A 87 -1.36 -15.84 1.30
CA ASP A 87 -2.32 -16.60 2.10
C ASP A 87 -3.03 -17.66 1.25
N THR A 88 -3.27 -18.82 1.83
CA THR A 88 -3.97 -19.94 1.19
C THR A 88 -5.16 -20.34 2.03
N LEU A 89 -6.36 -20.10 1.50
CA LEU A 89 -7.63 -20.47 2.13
C LEU A 89 -8.00 -21.90 1.74
N TYR A 90 -8.45 -22.67 2.73
CA TYR A 90 -8.98 -24.02 2.57
C TYR A 90 -10.51 -24.02 2.79
N LEU A 91 -11.17 -25.05 2.25
CA LEU A 91 -12.64 -25.18 2.31
C LEU A 91 -13.19 -25.46 3.73
N ASP A 92 -12.33 -25.82 4.68
CA ASP A 92 -12.69 -25.97 6.10
C ASP A 92 -12.58 -24.64 6.88
N GLY A 93 -12.21 -23.55 6.20
CA GLY A 93 -12.00 -22.23 6.80
C GLY A 93 -10.61 -22.04 7.41
N THR A 94 -9.74 -23.03 7.32
CA THR A 94 -8.32 -22.87 7.66
C THR A 94 -7.65 -21.97 6.63
N SER A 95 -6.73 -21.13 7.08
CA SER A 95 -5.84 -20.32 6.26
C SER A 95 -4.39 -20.50 6.69
N ILE A 96 -3.50 -20.58 5.72
CA ILE A 96 -2.04 -20.59 5.95
C ILE A 96 -1.46 -19.36 5.26
N SER A 97 -0.98 -18.42 6.08
CA SER A 97 -0.31 -17.21 5.62
C SER A 97 1.20 -17.38 5.76
N VAL A 98 1.92 -17.02 4.70
CA VAL A 98 3.37 -17.07 4.57
C VAL A 98 3.86 -15.68 4.18
N ALA A 99 4.68 -15.08 5.05
CA ALA A 99 5.40 -13.85 4.75
C ALA A 99 6.85 -14.17 4.42
N ASP A 100 7.22 -14.06 3.14
CA ASP A 100 8.61 -14.11 2.67
C ASP A 100 9.22 -12.72 2.69
N VAL A 101 10.28 -12.56 3.45
CA VAL A 101 10.84 -11.26 3.80
C VAL A 101 12.31 -11.21 3.43
N LYS A 102 12.69 -10.17 2.68
CA LYS A 102 14.08 -9.82 2.37
C LYS A 102 14.38 -8.41 2.82
N ILE A 103 15.26 -8.26 3.81
CA ILE A 103 15.64 -6.94 4.34
C ILE A 103 17.12 -6.64 4.10
N LYS A 104 17.45 -5.37 3.97
CA LYS A 104 18.82 -4.85 3.91
C LYS A 104 19.06 -3.87 5.05
N CYS A 105 20.11 -4.08 5.84
CA CYS A 105 20.51 -3.12 6.86
C CYS A 105 21.11 -1.86 6.20
N ILE A 106 20.63 -0.67 6.60
CA ILE A 106 21.08 0.62 6.04
C ILE A 106 21.82 1.50 7.07
N VAL A 107 21.74 1.15 8.35
CA VAL A 107 22.48 1.80 9.45
C VAL A 107 23.66 0.93 9.91
N GLY A 108 24.37 1.36 10.97
CA GLY A 108 25.56 0.65 11.45
C GLY A 108 25.30 -0.81 11.79
N GLU A 109 24.32 -1.07 12.66
CA GLU A 109 23.88 -2.41 13.04
C GLU A 109 22.37 -2.51 13.29
N VAL A 110 21.78 -3.67 13.00
CA VAL A 110 20.39 -4.04 13.34
C VAL A 110 20.42 -5.39 14.07
N LYS A 111 20.01 -5.39 15.35
CA LYS A 111 20.01 -6.59 16.20
C LYS A 111 18.74 -7.41 16.06
N SER A 112 17.61 -6.75 15.82
CA SER A 112 16.31 -7.39 15.72
C SER A 112 15.34 -6.57 14.89
N GLN A 113 14.24 -7.20 14.47
CA GLN A 113 13.14 -6.58 13.76
C GLN A 113 11.80 -7.17 14.22
N SER A 114 10.84 -6.31 14.56
CA SER A 114 9.50 -6.74 14.95
C SER A 114 8.54 -6.75 13.76
N HIS A 115 7.77 -7.83 13.64
CA HIS A 115 6.69 -8.01 12.69
C HIS A 115 5.38 -8.09 13.43
N LEU A 116 4.41 -7.28 13.00
CA LEU A 116 3.07 -7.37 13.50
C LEU A 116 2.23 -8.15 12.48
N VAL A 117 1.76 -9.32 12.87
CA VAL A 117 0.71 -10.06 12.17
C VAL A 117 -0.59 -9.72 12.86
N SER A 118 -1.53 -9.11 12.15
CA SER A 118 -2.84 -8.75 12.69
C SER A 118 -3.93 -9.20 11.75
N THR A 119 -5.05 -9.63 12.30
CA THR A 119 -6.27 -9.93 11.56
C THR A 119 -7.21 -8.73 11.68
N TYR A 120 -7.90 -8.38 10.59
CA TYR A 120 -8.78 -7.20 10.54
C TYR A 120 -10.17 -7.43 11.14
N CYS A 121 -10.47 -8.64 11.61
CA CYS A 121 -11.79 -9.07 12.07
C CYS A 121 -11.73 -9.68 13.48
N ASP A 122 -12.88 -9.90 14.12
CA ASP A 122 -13.04 -10.50 15.47
C ASP A 122 -12.55 -11.95 15.63
N HIS A 123 -11.82 -12.45 14.63
CA HIS A 123 -11.31 -13.81 14.55
C HIS A 123 -10.10 -13.99 15.47
N SER A 124 -10.12 -15.12 16.19
CA SER A 124 -8.96 -15.57 16.94
C SER A 124 -7.94 -16.21 16.02
N ILE A 125 -6.70 -15.77 16.09
CA ILE A 125 -5.55 -16.52 15.58
C ILE A 125 -5.40 -17.74 16.50
N GLU A 126 -5.88 -18.90 16.06
CA GLU A 126 -5.92 -20.12 16.89
C GLU A 126 -4.52 -20.70 17.12
N ASP A 127 -3.67 -20.77 16.08
CA ASP A 127 -2.35 -21.42 16.15
C ASP A 127 -1.29 -20.65 15.33
N VAL A 128 -0.41 -19.91 15.99
CA VAL A 128 0.72 -19.27 15.31
C VAL A 128 1.90 -20.23 15.26
N GLU A 129 2.06 -20.94 14.14
CA GLU A 129 3.28 -21.71 13.90
C GLU A 129 4.27 -20.93 13.04
N ILE A 130 5.24 -20.29 13.68
CA ILE A 130 6.28 -19.53 13.00
C ILE A 130 7.40 -20.49 12.56
N ILE A 131 7.24 -21.03 11.36
CA ILE A 131 8.28 -21.81 10.70
C ILE A 131 9.26 -20.83 10.06
N PHE A 132 10.43 -20.73 10.68
CA PHE A 132 11.50 -19.88 10.19
C PHE A 132 12.46 -20.70 9.31
N SER A 133 12.61 -20.28 8.06
CA SER A 133 13.68 -20.76 7.17
C SER A 133 14.49 -19.56 6.70
N ALA A 134 15.75 -19.48 7.14
CA ALA A 134 16.69 -18.50 6.60
C ALA A 134 17.41 -19.09 5.40
N ASN A 135 17.37 -18.35 4.30
CA ASN A 135 18.22 -18.61 3.14
C ASN A 135 19.45 -17.69 3.22
N SER A 136 20.19 -17.72 4.32
CA SER A 136 21.44 -16.98 4.39
C SER A 136 22.52 -17.78 3.67
N ASN A 137 23.07 -17.23 2.58
CA ASN A 137 24.34 -17.68 2.00
C ASN A 137 25.51 -17.64 3.02
N ASP A 138 25.26 -17.09 4.21
CA ASP A 138 26.16 -17.02 5.34
C ASP A 138 25.71 -18.04 6.40
N SER A 139 26.32 -19.24 6.38
CA SER A 139 26.02 -20.36 7.29
C SER A 139 26.33 -20.06 8.76
N ILE A 140 26.95 -18.91 9.05
CA ILE A 140 27.35 -18.48 10.40
C ILE A 140 26.20 -17.75 11.10
N ARG A 141 25.25 -17.15 10.37
CA ARG A 141 24.21 -16.31 10.98
C ARG A 141 23.06 -17.15 11.52
N LYS A 142 22.86 -17.07 12.82
CA LYS A 142 21.67 -17.60 13.50
C LYS A 142 20.60 -16.52 13.51
N ILE A 143 19.45 -16.82 12.94
CA ILE A 143 18.26 -15.98 13.07
C ILE A 143 17.26 -16.77 13.92
N ASN A 144 16.76 -16.16 14.98
CA ASN A 144 15.74 -16.74 15.85
C ASN A 144 14.58 -15.75 16.00
N TYR A 145 13.50 -16.17 16.67
CA TYR A 145 12.38 -15.29 16.95
C TYR A 145 11.91 -15.43 18.40
N GLU A 146 11.27 -14.38 18.89
CA GLU A 146 10.53 -14.36 20.15
C GLU A 146 9.13 -13.78 19.91
N MET A 147 8.13 -14.35 20.58
CA MET A 147 6.77 -13.81 20.59
C MET A 147 6.73 -12.64 21.58
N GLU A 148 6.58 -11.40 21.09
CA GLU A 148 6.47 -10.22 21.95
C GLU A 148 5.06 -10.04 22.52
N LYS A 149 4.06 -10.38 21.70
CA LYS A 149 2.64 -10.20 22.03
C LYS A 149 1.80 -11.25 21.33
N SER A 150 0.86 -11.86 22.04
CA SER A 150 -0.15 -12.77 21.47
C SER A 150 -1.50 -12.44 22.08
N GLU A 151 -2.29 -11.67 21.35
CA GLU A 151 -3.70 -11.40 21.63
C GLU A 151 -4.57 -12.15 20.62
N LYS A 152 -5.88 -12.17 20.85
CA LYS A 152 -6.86 -12.88 20.02
C LYS A 152 -6.65 -12.61 18.52
N ASN A 153 -6.45 -11.37 18.12
CA ASN A 153 -6.38 -10.94 16.71
C ASN A 153 -5.01 -10.35 16.33
N ILE A 154 -4.03 -10.35 17.23
CA ILE A 154 -2.74 -9.69 17.03
C ILE A 154 -1.61 -10.55 17.57
N VAL A 155 -0.62 -10.77 16.72
CA VAL A 155 0.61 -11.49 17.04
C VAL A 155 1.78 -10.61 16.66
N SER A 156 2.65 -10.30 17.62
CA SER A 156 3.90 -9.57 17.40
C SER A 156 5.08 -10.53 17.55
N VAL A 157 5.88 -10.62 16.50
CA VAL A 157 7.03 -11.51 16.39
C VAL A 157 8.28 -10.67 16.26
N LYS A 158 9.24 -10.81 17.16
CA LYS A 158 10.54 -10.18 17.03
C LYS A 158 11.56 -11.17 16.53
N VAL A 159 12.10 -10.90 15.35
CA VAL A 159 13.16 -11.66 14.70
C VAL A 159 14.50 -11.10 15.16
N ASN A 160 15.36 -11.91 15.77
CA ASN A 160 16.70 -11.47 16.21
C ASN A 160 17.80 -12.05 15.31
N PHE A 161 18.82 -11.23 15.05
CA PHE A 161 19.98 -11.56 14.23
C PHE A 161 21.21 -11.77 15.12
N SER A 162 21.83 -12.94 15.05
CA SER A 162 23.07 -13.26 15.77
C SER A 162 24.12 -13.83 14.81
N PRO A 163 25.19 -13.07 14.49
CA PRO A 163 25.45 -11.69 14.92
C PRO A 163 24.46 -10.68 14.30
N SER A 164 24.47 -9.43 14.81
CA SER A 164 23.71 -8.29 14.26
C SER A 164 23.93 -8.13 12.75
N LEU A 165 22.94 -7.62 12.02
CA LEU A 165 23.11 -7.22 10.63
C LEU A 165 23.90 -5.91 10.55
N LYS A 166 25.05 -5.93 9.89
CA LYS A 166 25.86 -4.74 9.61
C LYS A 166 25.34 -4.01 8.38
N LYS A 167 25.70 -2.73 8.26
CA LYS A 167 25.35 -1.91 7.10
C LYS A 167 25.64 -2.62 5.77
N GLY A 168 24.62 -2.75 4.94
CA GLY A 168 24.70 -3.35 3.61
C GLY A 168 24.40 -4.85 3.58
N GLU A 169 24.43 -5.54 4.72
CA GLU A 169 24.08 -6.95 4.81
C GLU A 169 22.58 -7.18 4.57
N ILE A 170 22.25 -8.34 4.03
CA ILE A 170 20.89 -8.77 3.68
C ILE A 170 20.53 -9.98 4.52
N ALA A 171 19.29 -10.01 5.02
CA ALA A 171 18.70 -11.19 5.63
C ALA A 171 17.42 -11.57 4.88
N GLU A 172 17.26 -12.87 4.66
CA GLU A 172 16.07 -13.48 4.06
C GLU A 172 15.46 -14.47 5.05
N TYR A 173 14.15 -14.37 5.25
CA TYR A 173 13.43 -15.27 6.14
C TYR A 173 11.95 -15.38 5.82
N LYS A 174 11.35 -16.46 6.32
CA LYS A 174 9.92 -16.76 6.19
C LYS A 174 9.24 -16.75 7.56
N ILE A 175 8.03 -16.21 7.63
CA ILE A 175 7.12 -16.30 8.78
C ILE A 175 5.87 -17.01 8.28
N THR A 176 5.56 -18.17 8.87
CA THR A 176 4.31 -18.87 8.61
C THR A 176 3.35 -18.62 9.76
N THR A 177 2.06 -18.53 9.47
CA THR A 177 0.99 -18.45 10.48
C THR A 177 -0.20 -19.26 10.00
N LYS A 178 -0.79 -20.04 10.90
CA LYS A 178 -2.01 -20.79 10.63
C LYS A 178 -3.16 -20.15 11.39
N SER A 179 -4.33 -20.13 10.80
CA SER A 179 -5.52 -19.62 11.46
C SER A 179 -6.73 -20.34 10.95
N LYS A 180 -7.80 -20.35 11.74
CA LYS A 180 -9.08 -20.92 11.34
C LYS A 180 -10.16 -19.88 11.48
N GLY A 181 -11.01 -19.80 10.46
CA GLY A 181 -12.09 -18.83 10.39
C GLY A 181 -11.60 -17.39 10.18
N LEU A 182 -10.36 -17.17 9.71
CA LEU A 182 -9.85 -15.83 9.41
C LEU A 182 -10.70 -15.11 8.36
N TYR A 183 -11.22 -15.86 7.39
CA TYR A 183 -12.08 -15.37 6.32
C TYR A 183 -13.44 -16.04 6.40
N LYS A 184 -14.50 -15.31 6.07
CA LYS A 184 -15.83 -15.90 5.88
C LYS A 184 -15.84 -16.67 4.57
N LEU A 185 -16.26 -17.94 4.65
CA LEU A 185 -16.29 -18.81 3.48
C LEU A 185 -17.43 -18.49 2.52
N TYR A 186 -18.52 -17.90 3.02
CA TYR A 186 -19.73 -17.70 2.24
C TYR A 186 -20.22 -16.25 2.24
N PHE A 187 -20.86 -15.87 1.14
CA PHE A 187 -21.41 -14.53 0.92
C PHE A 187 -22.37 -14.12 2.03
N GLU A 188 -23.24 -15.04 2.44
CA GLU A 188 -24.22 -14.80 3.49
C GLU A 188 -23.56 -14.47 4.84
N ASP A 189 -22.44 -15.13 5.17
CA ASP A 189 -21.71 -14.89 6.41
C ASP A 189 -21.02 -13.53 6.41
N VAL A 190 -20.58 -13.05 5.24
CA VAL A 190 -20.07 -11.69 5.08
C VAL A 190 -21.20 -10.67 5.28
N VAL A 191 -22.34 -10.88 4.62
CA VAL A 191 -23.49 -9.97 4.72
C VAL A 191 -23.98 -9.85 6.16
N ASP A 192 -24.05 -10.95 6.90
CA ASP A 192 -24.44 -10.92 8.30
C ASP A 192 -23.37 -10.22 9.16
N GLY A 193 -22.09 -10.45 8.89
CA GLY A 193 -21.00 -9.69 9.53
C GLY A 193 -21.08 -8.18 9.29
N ILE A 194 -21.50 -7.74 8.10
CA ILE A 194 -21.71 -6.32 7.79
C ILE A 194 -22.87 -5.74 8.60
N LYS A 195 -24.00 -6.45 8.68
CA LYS A 195 -25.16 -6.01 9.47
C LYS A 195 -24.83 -5.88 10.95
N ASP A 196 -24.03 -6.81 11.46
CA ASP A 196 -23.62 -6.84 12.87
C ASP A 196 -22.47 -5.87 13.17
N GLY A 197 -21.88 -5.22 12.15
CA GLY A 197 -20.75 -4.31 12.30
C GLY A 197 -19.43 -5.01 12.68
N THR A 198 -19.34 -6.33 12.44
CA THR A 198 -18.16 -7.17 12.75
C THR A 198 -17.28 -7.44 11.52
N HIS A 199 -17.76 -7.10 10.32
CA HIS A 199 -17.01 -7.25 9.07
C HIS A 199 -16.20 -5.99 8.74
N PHE A 200 -15.00 -6.18 8.23
CA PHE A 200 -14.09 -5.08 7.90
C PHE A 200 -14.61 -4.21 6.76
N CYS A 201 -15.15 -4.81 5.69
CA CYS A 201 -15.69 -4.08 4.55
C CYS A 201 -17.17 -3.71 4.76
N ASN A 202 -17.60 -2.55 4.26
CA ASN A 202 -19.03 -2.19 4.19
C ASN A 202 -19.73 -2.71 2.93
N ILE A 203 -19.01 -3.51 2.13
CA ILE A 203 -19.49 -4.18 0.92
C ILE A 203 -19.29 -5.69 1.10
N PRO A 204 -20.12 -6.54 0.48
CA PRO A 204 -20.12 -7.99 0.72
C PRO A 204 -18.96 -8.69 -0.01
N MET A 205 -17.74 -8.30 0.35
CA MET A 205 -16.48 -8.81 -0.14
C MET A 205 -15.57 -9.13 1.03
N GLU A 206 -14.73 -10.13 0.85
CA GLU A 206 -13.58 -10.42 1.69
C GLU A 206 -12.33 -9.72 1.15
N CYS A 207 -11.35 -9.51 2.02
CA CYS A 207 -10.09 -8.89 1.63
C CYS A 207 -8.90 -9.46 2.39
N HIS A 208 -7.75 -9.46 1.71
CA HIS A 208 -6.46 -9.81 2.27
C HIS A 208 -5.45 -8.74 1.88
N GLY A 209 -4.60 -8.28 2.81
CA GLY A 209 -3.64 -7.25 2.49
C GLY A 209 -2.70 -6.85 3.61
N LEU A 210 -1.81 -5.91 3.27
CA LEU A 210 -0.73 -5.45 4.12
C LEU A 210 -0.70 -3.93 4.18
N ILE A 211 -0.59 -3.40 5.41
CA ILE A 211 -0.25 -2.00 5.65
C ILE A 211 1.27 -1.81 5.60
N THR A 212 1.71 -0.89 4.74
CA THR A 212 3.14 -0.60 4.56
C THR A 212 3.64 0.38 5.63
N LYS A 213 4.17 -0.14 6.74
CA LYS A 213 4.68 0.69 7.85
C LYS A 213 6.08 1.21 7.63
N THR A 214 6.80 0.60 6.69
CA THR A 214 8.19 0.86 6.37
C THR A 214 8.35 0.88 4.86
N PRO A 215 9.43 1.47 4.34
CA PRO A 215 9.71 1.42 2.91
C PRO A 215 9.97 0.00 2.44
N ILE A 216 9.23 -0.38 1.40
CA ILE A 216 9.36 -1.65 0.69
C ILE A 216 9.70 -1.34 -0.77
N SER A 217 10.72 -1.98 -1.32
CA SER A 217 11.09 -1.84 -2.72
C SER A 217 10.10 -2.58 -3.63
N ASN A 218 9.64 -3.75 -3.21
CA ASN A 218 8.68 -4.58 -3.93
C ASN A 218 7.74 -5.30 -2.95
N LEU A 219 6.42 -5.09 -3.09
CA LEU A 219 5.39 -5.72 -2.28
C LEU A 219 4.55 -6.65 -3.14
N VAL A 220 4.43 -7.91 -2.73
CA VAL A 220 3.49 -8.87 -3.33
C VAL A 220 2.47 -9.26 -2.27
N VAL A 221 1.20 -9.05 -2.57
CA VAL A 221 0.06 -9.56 -1.79
C VAL A 221 -0.63 -10.61 -2.65
N LYS A 222 -0.70 -11.85 -2.15
CA LYS A 222 -1.23 -12.99 -2.90
C LYS A 222 -2.25 -13.74 -2.05
N MET A 223 -3.41 -14.01 -2.64
CA MET A 223 -4.45 -14.83 -2.04
C MET A 223 -4.73 -16.03 -2.94
N ASN A 224 -4.52 -17.24 -2.42
CA ASN A 224 -4.90 -18.49 -3.07
C ASN A 224 -6.26 -18.94 -2.54
N LEU A 225 -7.23 -19.00 -3.43
CA LEU A 225 -8.59 -19.43 -3.17
C LEU A 225 -8.81 -20.82 -3.77
N PRO A 226 -9.52 -21.74 -3.10
CA PRO A 226 -9.82 -23.05 -3.66
C PRO A 226 -10.55 -22.89 -4.99
N ARG A 227 -10.26 -23.69 -6.01
CA ARG A 227 -10.89 -23.53 -7.34
C ARG A 227 -12.41 -23.67 -7.32
N LYS A 228 -12.96 -24.42 -6.36
CA LYS A 228 -14.41 -24.55 -6.13
C LYS A 228 -15.05 -23.27 -5.59
N TYR A 229 -14.24 -22.32 -5.15
CA TYR A 229 -14.61 -21.00 -4.66
C TYR A 229 -14.79 -20.07 -5.87
N GLN A 230 -15.97 -20.17 -6.52
CA GLN A 230 -16.25 -19.42 -7.75
C GLN A 230 -16.30 -17.91 -7.47
N ILE A 231 -15.39 -17.17 -8.10
CA ILE A 231 -15.27 -15.71 -7.96
C ILE A 231 -16.02 -15.06 -9.14
N THR A 232 -16.98 -14.18 -8.85
CA THR A 232 -17.96 -13.70 -9.84
C THR A 232 -17.82 -12.23 -10.28
N ASP A 233 -17.07 -11.38 -9.58
CA ASP A 233 -17.08 -9.91 -9.77
C ASP A 233 -15.71 -9.26 -10.00
N CYS A 234 -15.68 -8.00 -10.44
CA CYS A 234 -14.65 -7.40 -11.30
C CYS A 234 -13.66 -6.39 -10.68
N GLU A 235 -13.65 -6.15 -9.36
CA GLU A 235 -12.63 -5.31 -8.71
C GLU A 235 -11.87 -6.06 -7.61
N TYR A 236 -10.83 -6.78 -8.02
CA TYR A 236 -10.08 -7.70 -7.16
C TYR A 236 -8.96 -7.06 -6.33
N PHE A 237 -8.82 -5.72 -6.32
CA PHE A 237 -7.85 -5.03 -5.48
C PHE A 237 -8.35 -3.65 -5.03
N ASP A 238 -7.74 -3.12 -3.98
CA ASP A 238 -7.88 -1.74 -3.55
C ASP A 238 -6.62 -1.21 -2.86
N VAL A 239 -6.60 0.09 -2.62
CA VAL A 239 -5.57 0.75 -1.81
C VAL A 239 -6.14 1.95 -1.08
N PHE A 240 -5.84 2.07 0.21
CA PHE A 240 -6.34 3.13 1.08
C PHE A 240 -5.31 3.55 2.13
N PRO A 241 -5.35 4.79 2.63
CA PRO A 241 -4.40 5.26 3.65
C PRO A 241 -4.73 4.67 5.02
N GLY A 242 -3.72 4.05 5.64
CA GLY A 242 -3.80 3.44 6.96
C GLY A 242 -4.90 2.40 7.04
N THR A 243 -5.77 2.54 8.04
CA THR A 243 -6.96 1.70 8.24
C THR A 243 -8.24 2.40 7.81
N SER A 244 -8.15 3.46 6.99
CA SER A 244 -9.34 4.12 6.45
C SER A 244 -10.01 3.23 5.39
N TYR A 245 -11.28 3.51 5.10
CA TYR A 245 -12.03 2.82 4.04
C TYR A 245 -12.12 3.66 2.75
N GLU A 246 -11.40 4.78 2.69
CA GLU A 246 -11.42 5.68 1.55
C GLU A 246 -10.31 5.30 0.56
N ARG A 247 -10.71 4.89 -0.64
CA ARG A 247 -9.78 4.56 -1.73
C ARG A 247 -8.85 5.74 -2.02
N SER A 248 -7.56 5.46 -2.09
CA SER A 248 -6.55 6.39 -2.60
C SER A 248 -6.58 6.36 -4.13
N GLU A 249 -7.38 7.23 -4.74
CA GLU A 249 -7.54 7.29 -6.21
C GLU A 249 -6.20 7.40 -6.95
N SER A 250 -5.25 8.17 -6.43
CA SER A 250 -3.94 8.32 -7.07
C SER A 250 -3.13 7.02 -7.07
N GLU A 251 -3.18 6.24 -5.99
CA GLU A 251 -2.42 5.00 -5.88
C GLU A 251 -3.16 3.84 -6.56
N TYR A 252 -4.48 3.84 -6.54
CA TYR A 252 -5.32 2.90 -7.28
C TYR A 252 -5.05 3.01 -8.79
N ASN A 253 -5.06 4.23 -9.33
CA ASN A 253 -4.74 4.47 -10.74
C ASN A 253 -3.30 4.08 -11.07
N TYR A 254 -2.33 4.32 -10.17
CA TYR A 254 -0.96 3.84 -10.35
C TYR A 254 -0.90 2.31 -10.49
N ILE A 255 -1.56 1.56 -9.60
CA ILE A 255 -1.59 0.09 -9.65
C ILE A 255 -2.21 -0.38 -10.97
N LYS A 256 -3.30 0.26 -11.39
CA LYS A 256 -4.01 -0.05 -12.64
C LYS A 256 -3.16 0.22 -13.89
N GLU A 257 -2.49 1.38 -13.94
CA GLU A 257 -1.63 1.79 -15.06
C GLU A 257 -0.40 0.89 -15.23
N ASN A 258 0.08 0.27 -14.15
CA ASN A 258 1.28 -0.59 -14.16
C ASN A 258 0.97 -2.08 -14.32
N ASP A 259 -0.30 -2.47 -14.55
CA ASP A 259 -0.72 -3.88 -14.63
C ASP A 259 -0.24 -4.71 -13.43
N SER A 260 -0.28 -4.09 -12.25
CA SER A 260 0.24 -4.66 -11.00
C SER A 260 -0.64 -5.78 -10.45
N PHE A 261 -1.88 -5.90 -10.90
CA PHE A 261 -2.82 -6.92 -10.44
C PHE A 261 -2.98 -8.03 -11.47
N LYS A 262 -2.94 -9.29 -11.02
CA LYS A 262 -3.13 -10.48 -11.85
C LYS A 262 -4.08 -11.46 -11.22
N PHE A 263 -4.99 -11.97 -12.04
CA PHE A 263 -5.80 -13.15 -11.75
C PHE A 263 -5.16 -14.36 -12.42
N ILE A 264 -4.76 -15.36 -11.65
CA ILE A 264 -4.08 -16.56 -12.16
C ILE A 264 -4.93 -17.77 -11.85
N ASN A 265 -5.37 -18.46 -12.91
CA ASN A 265 -6.09 -19.73 -12.80
C ASN A 265 -5.08 -20.87 -12.92
N ASN A 266 -4.61 -21.39 -11.77
CA ASN A 266 -3.63 -22.48 -11.77
C ASN A 266 -4.33 -23.83 -12.01
N SER A 267 -3.68 -24.75 -12.72
CA SER A 267 -4.23 -26.08 -13.03
C SER A 267 -4.43 -26.97 -11.80
N ASN A 268 -3.73 -26.67 -10.69
CA ASN A 268 -3.57 -27.54 -9.53
C ASN A 268 -4.34 -27.00 -8.30
N ASP A 269 -5.66 -26.95 -8.38
CA ASP A 269 -6.60 -26.75 -7.25
C ASP A 269 -6.86 -25.33 -6.73
N TYR A 270 -6.09 -24.32 -7.13
CA TYR A 270 -6.27 -22.94 -6.65
C TYR A 270 -6.40 -21.90 -7.76
N VAL A 271 -7.13 -20.84 -7.44
CA VAL A 271 -7.13 -19.57 -8.16
C VAL A 271 -6.37 -18.57 -7.31
N SER A 272 -5.43 -17.84 -7.90
CA SER A 272 -4.62 -16.86 -7.19
C SER A 272 -4.98 -15.43 -7.61
N LEU A 273 -5.21 -14.57 -6.64
CA LEU A 273 -5.28 -13.12 -6.81
C LEU A 273 -3.92 -12.56 -6.38
N VAL A 274 -3.22 -11.88 -7.29
CA VAL A 274 -1.85 -11.40 -7.04
C VAL A 274 -1.79 -9.90 -7.30
N LEU A 275 -1.42 -9.14 -6.27
CA LEU A 275 -1.12 -7.72 -6.36
C LEU A 275 0.38 -7.51 -6.14
N ASN A 276 1.09 -7.11 -7.19
CA ASN A 276 2.53 -6.85 -7.20
C ASN A 276 2.80 -5.35 -7.40
N VAL A 277 3.16 -4.67 -6.32
CA VAL A 277 3.35 -3.22 -6.28
C VAL A 277 4.82 -2.89 -6.09
N SER A 278 5.38 -2.20 -7.08
CA SER A 278 6.72 -1.65 -7.00
C SER A 278 6.73 -0.33 -6.22
N ARG A 279 7.60 -0.24 -5.21
CA ARG A 279 7.76 0.91 -4.31
C ARG A 279 6.42 1.43 -3.77
N PRO A 280 5.67 0.61 -3.01
CA PRO A 280 4.45 1.07 -2.36
C PRO A 280 4.72 2.29 -1.47
N VAL A 281 3.70 3.13 -1.34
CA VAL A 281 3.71 4.34 -0.51
C VAL A 281 3.51 3.94 0.95
N VAL A 282 4.48 4.30 1.79
CA VAL A 282 4.41 4.10 3.25
C VAL A 282 3.13 4.72 3.80
N GLY A 283 2.49 4.00 4.71
CA GLY A 283 1.22 4.36 5.32
C GLY A 283 0.00 3.96 4.50
N MET A 284 0.16 3.35 3.32
CA MET A 284 -0.96 2.77 2.57
C MET A 284 -1.15 1.30 2.89
N THR A 285 -2.40 0.84 2.79
CA THR A 285 -2.79 -0.56 2.86
C THR A 285 -3.18 -1.04 1.48
N TYR A 286 -2.51 -2.09 1.03
CA TYR A 286 -2.71 -2.70 -0.28
C TYR A 286 -3.46 -4.02 -0.08
N VAL A 287 -4.62 -4.15 -0.71
CA VAL A 287 -5.49 -5.32 -0.52
C VAL A 287 -5.85 -5.97 -1.85
N VAL A 288 -5.96 -7.29 -1.83
CA VAL A 288 -6.75 -8.05 -2.81
C VAL A 288 -8.13 -8.31 -2.22
N LYS A 289 -9.16 -8.28 -3.05
CA LYS A 289 -10.57 -8.44 -2.68
C LYS A 289 -11.23 -9.53 -3.49
N TRP A 290 -12.22 -10.20 -2.91
CA TRP A 290 -13.04 -11.16 -3.63
C TRP A 290 -14.43 -11.25 -3.02
N THR A 291 -15.39 -11.69 -3.83
CA THR A 291 -16.74 -12.02 -3.37
C THR A 291 -16.77 -13.52 -3.03
N PRO A 292 -17.03 -13.91 -1.78
CA PRO A 292 -17.24 -15.32 -1.44
C PRO A 292 -18.40 -15.95 -2.21
N PRO A 293 -18.38 -17.29 -2.44
CA PRO A 293 -19.50 -17.99 -3.04
C PRO A 293 -20.74 -17.98 -2.13
N LYS A 294 -21.92 -18.11 -2.72
CA LYS A 294 -23.17 -18.34 -1.98
C LYS A 294 -23.24 -19.77 -1.46
N LYS A 295 -23.83 -19.99 -0.28
CA LYS A 295 -24.01 -21.34 0.31
C LYS A 295 -24.71 -22.35 -0.63
N ASN A 296 -25.65 -21.88 -1.45
CA ASN A 296 -26.46 -22.73 -2.33
C ASN A 296 -25.73 -23.17 -3.62
N ASN A 297 -24.54 -22.61 -3.90
CA ASN A 297 -23.70 -23.06 -5.00
C ASN A 297 -22.85 -24.24 -4.52
N ASN A 298 -23.45 -25.43 -4.48
CA ASN A 298 -22.87 -26.73 -4.07
C ASN A 298 -21.34 -26.81 -4.14
N VAL A 299 -20.65 -26.41 -3.07
CA VAL A 299 -19.28 -26.87 -2.82
C VAL A 299 -19.43 -28.31 -2.32
N PRO A 300 -18.94 -29.33 -3.03
CA PRO A 300 -19.12 -30.72 -2.60
C PRO A 300 -18.48 -30.92 -1.23
N GLN A 301 -19.29 -31.07 -0.19
CA GLN A 301 -18.86 -31.24 1.21
C GLN A 301 -17.97 -32.49 1.42
N HIS A 302 -17.98 -33.43 0.46
CA HIS A 302 -17.23 -34.69 0.55
C HIS A 302 -15.72 -34.57 0.29
N ALA A 303 -15.19 -33.44 -0.20
CA ALA A 303 -13.76 -33.30 -0.49
C ALA A 303 -12.90 -32.83 0.71
N VAL A 304 -13.52 -32.42 1.81
CA VAL A 304 -12.82 -31.76 2.94
C VAL A 304 -12.10 -32.75 3.86
N LYS A 305 -12.48 -34.04 3.85
CA LYS A 305 -11.92 -35.03 4.79
C LYS A 305 -10.51 -35.54 4.47
N ASN A 306 -10.01 -35.39 3.23
CA ASN A 306 -8.74 -36.03 2.84
C ASN A 306 -7.53 -35.09 2.78
N ILE A 307 -7.71 -33.76 2.76
CA ILE A 307 -6.59 -32.81 2.59
C ILE A 307 -5.86 -32.53 3.92
N ALA A 308 -6.54 -32.68 5.05
CA ALA A 308 -5.94 -32.43 6.37
C ALA A 308 -4.83 -33.44 6.78
N GLN A 309 -4.69 -34.57 6.08
CA GLN A 309 -3.67 -35.59 6.38
C GLN A 309 -2.37 -35.44 5.58
N GLU A 310 -2.35 -34.70 4.47
CA GLU A 310 -1.17 -34.61 3.59
C GLU A 310 -0.26 -33.39 3.87
N VAL A 311 -0.68 -32.45 4.73
CA VAL A 311 0.08 -31.20 5.00
C VAL A 311 0.86 -31.25 6.34
N LEU A 312 0.86 -32.40 7.02
CA LEU A 312 1.53 -32.60 8.33
C LEU A 312 2.66 -33.64 8.31
N ILE A 313 3.29 -33.87 7.15
CA ILE A 313 4.49 -34.73 7.01
C ILE A 313 5.64 -33.92 6.43
#